data_AF-A0A2V8MP73-F1
#
_entry.id   AF-A0A2V8MP73-F1
#
_cell.length_a   1.000
_cell.length_b   1.000
_cell.length_c   1.000
_cell.angle_alpha   90.00
_cell.angle_beta   90.00
_cell.angle_gamma   90.00
#
_symmetry.space_group_name_H-M   'P 1'
#
loop_
_entity.id
_entity.type
_entity.pdbx_description
1 polymer ?
#
loop_
_entity_poly.entity_id
_entity_poly.type
_entity_poly.pdbx_seq_one_letter_code
_entity_poly.pdbx_strand_id
1 'polypeptide(L)'
;MFCPQCGTESSQELKFCRSCGANLRVIGKAVTLSEAIARSDGIPAKLKDIFSNIKIAHVTEDVSRALDRMKTEIASNTGDHREWMRARGREEFRNWVRRTSAEKTAEQRRERHLTKGFITMFSGVGLSVFLYFLGHAVSLKLPPETIAQIPFELDPVLRVIWLIGLIPALSGFGRIIAGLTIKSQPARQIESAEQQPLRIDPGVRADPVYEAETTVVSAREAPPSITDR
;
A
#
# COMPACT_ATOMS: atom_id res chain seq x y z
N MET A 1 11.00 -8.40 24.72
CA MET A 1 10.53 -7.05 24.30
C MET A 1 9.89 -7.16 22.93
N PHE A 2 8.79 -6.46 22.67
CA PHE A 2 8.10 -6.56 21.39
C PHE A 2 8.62 -5.53 20.38
N CYS A 3 8.76 -5.92 19.12
CA CYS A 3 9.10 -4.97 18.06
C CYS A 3 7.87 -4.09 17.75
N PRO A 4 7.96 -2.75 17.83
CA PRO A 4 6.80 -1.89 17.56
C PRO A 4 6.42 -1.85 16.07
N GLN A 5 7.28 -2.34 15.19
CA GLN A 5 7.02 -2.31 13.75
C GLN A 5 6.26 -3.55 13.25
N CYS A 6 6.48 -4.72 13.85
CA CYS A 6 5.86 -5.98 13.42
C CYS A 6 5.19 -6.78 14.54
N GLY A 7 5.26 -6.32 15.79
CA GLY A 7 4.65 -6.98 16.94
C GLY A 7 5.32 -8.28 17.40
N THR A 8 6.38 -8.73 16.73
CA THR A 8 7.05 -9.99 17.07
C THR A 8 7.85 -9.86 18.37
N GLU A 9 7.78 -10.87 19.22
CA GLU A 9 8.60 -10.94 20.43
C GLU A 9 10.08 -11.10 20.05
N SER A 10 10.94 -10.32 20.72
CA SER A 10 12.38 -10.34 20.53
C SER A 10 13.09 -10.32 21.88
N SER A 11 14.16 -11.08 22.03
CA SER A 11 15.01 -11.01 23.23
C SER A 11 15.74 -9.66 23.29
N GLN A 12 15.98 -9.17 24.51
CA GLN A 12 16.56 -7.83 24.74
C GLN A 12 18.01 -7.67 24.26
N GLU A 13 18.69 -8.79 23.96
CA GLU A 13 20.08 -8.81 23.53
C GLU A 13 20.28 -8.63 22.01
N LEU A 14 19.21 -8.80 21.23
CA LEU A 14 19.27 -8.70 19.77
C LEU A 14 19.28 -7.25 19.30
N LYS A 15 20.24 -6.91 18.43
CA LYS A 15 20.37 -5.56 17.84
C LYS A 15 19.27 -5.26 16.80
N PHE A 16 18.73 -6.28 16.16
CA PHE A 16 17.74 -6.17 15.10
C PHE A 16 16.61 -7.20 15.29
N CYS A 17 15.40 -6.84 14.86
CA CYS A 17 14.26 -7.76 14.84
C CYS A 17 14.46 -8.83 13.76
N ARG A 18 14.26 -10.10 14.12
CA ARG A 18 14.38 -11.23 13.17
C ARG A 18 13.25 -11.28 12.14
N SER A 19 12.10 -10.68 12.43
CA SER A 19 10.93 -10.72 11.54
C SER A 19 10.92 -9.58 10.51
N CYS A 20 11.29 -8.35 10.91
CA CYS A 20 11.20 -7.18 10.02
C CYS A 20 12.54 -6.46 9.78
N GLY A 21 13.62 -6.84 10.47
CA GLY A 21 14.93 -6.19 10.35
C GLY A 21 15.07 -4.86 11.09
N ALA A 22 14.06 -4.38 11.83
CA ALA A 22 14.12 -3.11 12.53
C ALA A 22 15.23 -3.08 13.60
N ASN A 23 15.95 -1.96 13.72
CA ASN A 23 17.03 -1.78 14.70
C ASN A 23 16.47 -1.52 16.11
N LEU A 24 16.55 -2.53 16.97
CA LEU A 24 15.98 -2.50 18.30
C LEU A 24 16.78 -1.65 19.29
N ARG A 25 18.04 -1.29 19.00
CA ARG A 25 18.86 -0.45 19.88
C ARG A 25 18.39 1.00 19.95
N VAL A 26 17.92 1.53 18.82
CA VAL A 26 17.43 2.91 18.73
C VAL A 26 16.03 2.99 19.33
N ILE A 27 15.21 2.00 19.01
CA ILE A 27 13.84 1.88 19.49
C ILE A 27 13.80 1.67 21.00
N GLY A 28 14.65 0.80 21.55
CA GLY A 28 14.72 0.55 22.99
C GLY A 28 14.97 1.83 23.80
N LYS A 29 15.89 2.69 23.35
CA LYS A 29 16.18 3.97 24.01
C LYS A 29 15.02 4.96 23.93
N ALA A 30 14.35 5.02 22.77
CA ALA A 30 13.19 5.88 22.59
C ALA A 30 12.03 5.43 23.47
N VAL A 31 11.72 4.12 23.50
CA VAL A 31 10.66 3.56 24.35
C VAL A 31 10.95 3.77 25.83
N THR A 32 12.19 3.60 26.30
CA THR A 32 12.54 3.89 27.70
C THR A 32 12.39 5.37 28.06
N LEU A 33 12.68 6.28 27.12
CA LEU A 33 12.47 7.71 27.33
C LEU A 33 10.97 8.06 27.33
N SER A 34 10.22 7.54 26.36
CA SER A 34 8.77 7.73 26.28
C SER A 34 8.06 7.17 27.50
N GLU A 35 8.51 6.04 28.04
CA GLU A 35 7.92 5.43 29.23
C GLU A 35 8.30 6.18 30.52
N ALA A 36 9.50 6.76 30.60
CA ALA A 36 9.88 7.69 31.67
C ALA A 36 9.04 8.97 31.63
N ILE A 37 8.76 9.49 30.43
CA ILE A 37 7.94 10.70 30.22
C ILE A 37 6.45 10.40 30.49
N ALA A 38 5.95 9.24 30.05
CA ALA A 38 4.56 8.84 30.25
C ALA A 38 4.23 8.46 31.70
N ARG A 39 5.22 8.10 32.53
CA ARG A 39 5.04 7.97 33.99
C ARG A 39 5.19 9.29 34.74
N SER A 40 5.68 10.35 34.08
CA SER A 40 5.78 11.69 34.65
C SER A 40 4.73 12.62 34.02
N ASP A 41 3.48 12.51 34.48
CA ASP A 41 2.36 13.45 34.17
C ASP A 41 2.57 14.84 34.81
N GLY A 42 3.79 15.34 34.80
CA GLY A 42 4.14 16.63 35.33
C GLY A 42 5.65 16.77 35.37
N ILE A 43 6.16 17.73 34.61
CA ILE A 43 7.51 18.27 34.82
C ILE A 43 7.60 18.64 36.31
N PRO A 44 8.38 17.94 37.15
CA PRO A 44 8.46 18.29 38.55
C PRO A 44 9.16 19.64 38.66
N ALA A 45 8.49 20.61 39.30
CA ALA A 45 9.00 21.96 39.52
C ALA A 45 10.41 22.00 40.15
N LYS A 46 10.84 20.90 40.80
CA LYS A 46 12.18 20.72 41.38
C LYS A 46 13.33 20.58 40.39
N LEU A 47 13.11 20.33 39.10
CA LEU A 47 14.20 20.41 38.11
C LEU A 47 14.54 21.86 37.73
N LYS A 48 13.63 22.82 37.96
CA LYS A 48 13.83 24.24 37.63
C LYS A 48 14.94 24.88 38.49
N ASP A 49 15.12 24.43 39.73
CA ASP A 49 16.12 24.96 40.66
C ASP A 49 17.51 24.31 40.51
N ILE A 50 17.58 23.12 39.89
CA ILE A 50 18.85 22.44 39.61
C ILE A 50 19.48 23.00 38.33
N PHE A 51 18.66 23.37 37.34
CA PHE A 51 19.12 23.99 36.10
C PHE A 51 19.48 25.48 36.25
N SER A 52 19.00 26.18 37.28
CA SER A 52 19.31 27.61 37.49
C SER A 52 20.68 27.86 38.15
N ASN A 53 21.30 26.85 38.76
CA ASN A 53 22.58 26.99 39.47
C ASN A 53 23.81 26.51 38.67
N ILE A 54 23.62 25.88 37.51
CA ILE A 54 24.70 25.70 36.55
C ILE A 54 24.80 27.01 35.78
N LYS A 55 25.98 27.63 35.70
CA LYS A 55 26.26 28.89 34.98
C LYS A 55 25.79 28.81 33.51
N ILE A 56 24.49 29.04 33.31
CA ILE A 56 23.74 29.10 32.04
C ILE A 56 23.27 30.55 31.89
N ALA A 57 24.21 31.49 32.02
CA ALA A 57 24.00 32.87 31.60
C ALA A 57 24.74 33.16 30.30
N HIS A 58 25.89 32.50 30.06
CA HIS A 58 26.69 32.75 28.86
C HIS A 58 26.48 31.73 27.74
N VAL A 59 26.24 30.46 28.07
CA VAL A 59 26.03 29.40 27.07
C VAL A 59 24.61 29.43 26.49
N THR A 60 23.67 30.08 27.15
CA THR A 60 22.26 30.15 26.77
C THR A 60 22.00 31.09 25.61
N GLU A 61 22.81 32.15 25.46
CA GLU A 61 22.61 33.15 24.41
C GLU A 61 23.19 32.70 23.06
N ASP A 62 24.32 31.98 23.09
CA ASP A 62 24.87 31.36 21.89
C ASP A 62 24.05 30.13 21.48
N VAL A 63 23.54 29.35 22.43
CA VAL A 63 22.65 28.22 22.15
C VAL A 63 21.28 28.70 21.69
N SER A 64 20.73 29.81 22.21
CA SER A 64 19.46 30.35 21.73
C SER A 64 19.60 30.92 20.31
N ARG A 65 20.68 31.64 20.00
CA ARG A 65 20.96 32.06 18.61
C ARG A 65 21.19 30.89 17.67
N ALA A 66 21.86 29.83 18.11
CA ALA A 66 22.07 28.63 17.31
C ALA A 66 20.76 27.85 17.10
N LEU A 67 19.92 27.73 18.14
CA LEU A 67 18.61 27.10 18.06
C LEU A 67 17.65 27.88 17.18
N ASP A 68 17.65 29.22 17.22
CA ASP A 68 16.80 30.02 16.36
C ASP A 68 17.22 29.92 14.89
N ARG A 69 18.53 29.84 14.59
CA ARG A 69 19.01 29.54 13.22
C ARG A 69 18.62 28.14 12.77
N MET A 70 18.72 27.15 13.64
CA MET A 70 18.31 25.79 13.30
C MET A 70 16.79 25.68 13.13
N LYS A 71 16.02 26.41 13.93
CA LYS A 71 14.55 26.43 13.85
C LYS A 71 14.06 27.08 12.56
N THR A 72 14.73 28.13 12.08
CA THR A 72 14.40 28.75 10.79
C THR A 72 14.79 27.86 9.60
N GLU A 73 15.92 27.15 9.67
CA GLU A 73 16.30 26.16 8.64
C GLU A 73 15.38 24.93 8.62
N ILE A 74 14.90 24.46 9.77
CA ILE A 74 13.92 23.37 9.82
C ILE A 74 12.56 23.83 9.28
N ALA A 75 12.14 25.05 9.61
CA ALA A 75 10.87 25.59 9.12
C ALA A 75 10.87 25.77 7.59
N SER A 76 11.98 26.22 7.00
CA SER A 76 12.11 26.33 5.54
C SER A 76 12.18 24.97 4.85
N ASN A 77 12.92 24.00 5.40
CA ASN A 77 13.12 22.69 4.76
C ASN A 77 11.90 21.75 4.91
N THR A 78 11.10 21.89 5.97
CA THR A 78 9.90 21.06 6.18
C THR A 78 8.69 21.49 5.35
N GLY A 79 8.58 22.78 5.02
CA GLY A 79 7.53 23.29 4.12
C GLY A 79 7.66 22.70 2.72
N ASP A 80 8.87 22.74 2.18
CA ASP A 80 9.19 22.29 0.83
C ASP A 80 9.03 20.76 0.68
N HIS A 81 9.48 19.99 1.67
CA HIS A 81 9.31 18.52 1.66
C HIS A 81 7.84 18.08 1.74
N ARG A 82 6.99 18.81 2.46
CA ARG A 82 5.56 18.49 2.60
C ARG A 82 4.77 18.83 1.34
N GLU A 83 5.14 19.89 0.63
CA GLU A 83 4.56 20.23 -0.68
C GLU A 83 5.06 19.30 -1.77
N TRP A 84 6.36 18.98 -1.79
CA TRP A 84 6.95 18.00 -2.67
C TRP A 84 6.32 16.61 -2.53
N MET A 85 6.06 16.13 -1.30
CA MET A 85 5.35 14.86 -1.07
C MET A 85 3.91 14.88 -1.59
N ARG A 86 3.20 16.03 -1.49
CA ARG A 86 1.83 16.17 -2.05
C ARG A 86 1.83 16.31 -3.57
N ALA A 87 2.85 16.92 -4.16
CA ALA A 87 3.00 17.02 -5.61
C ALA A 87 3.33 15.63 -6.20
N ARG A 88 4.30 14.93 -5.62
CA ARG A 88 4.72 13.60 -6.04
C ARG A 88 3.61 12.56 -5.93
N GLY A 89 2.84 12.56 -4.84
CA GLY A 89 1.69 11.66 -4.68
C GLY A 89 0.59 11.88 -5.72
N ARG A 90 0.36 13.14 -6.15
CA ARG A 90 -0.62 13.46 -7.19
C ARG A 90 -0.15 13.05 -8.58
N GLU A 91 1.13 13.20 -8.89
CA GLU A 91 1.69 12.81 -10.19
C GLU A 91 1.80 11.29 -10.34
N GLU A 92 2.23 10.58 -9.29
CA GLU A 92 2.27 9.12 -9.28
C GLU A 92 0.86 8.53 -9.42
N PHE A 93 -0.15 9.08 -8.72
CA PHE A 93 -1.54 8.66 -8.88
C PHE A 93 -2.06 8.96 -10.31
N ARG A 94 -1.76 10.12 -10.87
CA ARG A 94 -2.17 10.48 -12.24
C ARG A 94 -1.53 9.57 -13.29
N ASN A 95 -0.26 9.20 -13.12
CA ASN A 95 0.45 8.28 -14.00
C ASN A 95 -0.06 6.84 -13.86
N TRP A 96 -0.40 6.41 -12.64
CA TRP A 96 -1.04 5.12 -12.39
C TRP A 96 -2.44 5.06 -13.02
N VAL A 97 -3.25 6.11 -12.90
CA VAL A 97 -4.57 6.22 -13.56
C VAL A 97 -4.42 6.21 -15.09
N ARG A 98 -3.45 6.94 -15.65
CA ARG A 98 -3.19 6.91 -17.11
C ARG A 98 -2.77 5.51 -17.57
N ARG A 99 -1.82 4.85 -16.90
CA ARG A 99 -1.40 3.48 -17.25
C ARG A 99 -2.52 2.46 -17.09
N THR A 100 -3.34 2.58 -16.04
CA THR A 100 -4.48 1.67 -15.84
C THR A 100 -5.67 1.94 -16.75
N SER A 101 -5.73 3.10 -17.40
CA SER A 101 -6.78 3.52 -18.33
C SER A 101 -6.38 3.46 -19.81
N ALA A 102 -5.08 3.40 -20.14
CA ALA A 102 -4.60 3.46 -21.52
C ALA A 102 -4.77 2.15 -22.30
N GLU A 103 -4.87 0.99 -21.64
CA GLU A 103 -4.77 -0.31 -22.34
C GLU A 103 -5.78 -1.32 -21.81
N LYS A 104 -7.06 -0.97 -21.76
CA LYS A 104 -8.10 -1.99 -21.54
C LYS A 104 -9.06 -1.93 -22.71
N THR A 105 -8.90 -2.91 -23.58
CA THR A 105 -9.94 -3.28 -24.54
C THR A 105 -11.29 -3.30 -23.82
N ALA A 106 -12.35 -2.90 -24.52
CA ALA A 106 -13.70 -2.89 -23.95
C ALA A 106 -14.09 -4.27 -23.36
N GLU A 107 -13.48 -5.34 -23.88
CA GLU A 107 -13.58 -6.71 -23.40
C GLU A 107 -12.92 -6.92 -22.03
N GLN A 108 -11.65 -6.53 -21.83
CA GLN A 108 -10.99 -6.63 -20.52
C GLN A 108 -11.72 -5.84 -19.42
N ARG A 109 -12.39 -4.72 -19.79
CA ARG A 109 -13.22 -3.97 -18.84
C ARG A 109 -14.45 -4.79 -18.41
N ARG A 110 -15.12 -5.50 -19.32
CA ARG A 110 -16.24 -6.40 -18.98
C ARG A 110 -15.81 -7.52 -18.04
N GLU A 111 -14.74 -8.22 -18.41
CA GLU A 111 -14.24 -9.35 -17.63
C GLU A 111 -13.95 -8.93 -16.19
N ARG A 112 -13.29 -7.79 -15.99
CA ARG A 112 -13.04 -7.28 -14.64
C ARG A 112 -14.33 -6.98 -13.87
N HIS A 113 -15.35 -6.42 -14.52
CA HIS A 113 -16.63 -6.15 -13.85
C HIS A 113 -17.36 -7.44 -13.50
N LEU A 114 -17.35 -8.45 -14.39
CA LEU A 114 -17.94 -9.76 -14.16
C LEU A 114 -17.21 -10.53 -13.06
N THR A 115 -15.89 -10.70 -13.16
CA THR A 115 -15.10 -11.43 -12.16
C THR A 115 -15.16 -10.77 -10.80
N LYS A 116 -15.03 -9.43 -10.74
CA LYS A 116 -15.14 -8.70 -9.48
C LYS A 116 -16.55 -8.79 -8.90
N GLY A 117 -17.58 -8.67 -9.74
CA GLY A 117 -18.98 -8.84 -9.34
C GLY A 117 -19.25 -10.23 -8.77
N PHE A 118 -18.75 -11.28 -9.45
CA PHE A 118 -18.88 -12.67 -9.04
C PHE A 118 -18.21 -12.93 -7.69
N ILE A 119 -16.94 -12.52 -7.52
CA ILE A 119 -16.23 -12.67 -6.25
C ILE A 119 -16.99 -12.00 -5.11
N THR A 120 -17.47 -10.76 -5.31
CA THR A 120 -18.24 -10.04 -4.28
C THR A 120 -19.59 -10.72 -3.98
N MET A 121 -20.27 -11.24 -5.01
CA MET A 121 -21.53 -11.94 -4.85
C MET A 121 -21.37 -13.20 -4.01
N PHE A 122 -20.41 -14.06 -4.38
CA PHE A 122 -20.13 -15.30 -3.66
C PHE A 122 -19.62 -15.06 -2.25
N SER A 123 -18.79 -14.03 -2.04
CA SER A 123 -18.37 -13.65 -0.69
C SER A 123 -19.54 -13.21 0.19
N GLY A 124 -20.54 -12.50 -0.38
CA GLY A 124 -21.71 -12.05 0.34
C GLY A 124 -22.65 -13.20 0.70
N VAL A 125 -22.94 -14.08 -0.26
CA VAL A 125 -23.74 -15.28 -0.02
C VAL A 125 -23.08 -16.18 1.02
N GLY A 126 -21.77 -16.43 0.89
CA GLY A 126 -21.01 -17.21 1.86
C GLY A 126 -21.04 -16.60 3.27
N LEU A 127 -20.82 -15.28 3.38
CA LEU A 127 -20.91 -14.57 4.65
C LEU A 127 -22.33 -14.64 5.26
N SER A 128 -23.35 -14.50 4.43
CA SER A 128 -24.76 -14.56 4.85
C SER A 128 -25.12 -15.94 5.41
N VAL A 129 -24.76 -17.01 4.69
CA VAL A 129 -24.96 -18.40 5.14
C VAL A 129 -24.15 -18.68 6.40
N PHE A 130 -22.90 -18.22 6.48
CA PHE A 130 -22.06 -18.37 7.66
C PHE A 130 -22.68 -17.70 8.89
N LEU A 131 -23.13 -16.45 8.77
CA LEU A 131 -23.76 -15.71 9.87
C LEU A 131 -25.09 -16.35 10.30
N TYR A 132 -25.86 -16.92 9.37
CA TYR A 132 -27.08 -17.65 9.68
C TYR A 132 -26.79 -18.88 10.56
N PHE A 133 -25.83 -19.72 10.17
CA PHE A 133 -25.47 -20.90 10.95
C PHE A 133 -24.78 -20.55 12.26
N LEU A 134 -23.91 -19.53 12.27
CA LEU A 134 -23.28 -19.04 13.49
C LEU A 134 -24.33 -18.55 14.48
N GLY A 135 -25.33 -17.80 14.01
CA GLY A 135 -26.42 -17.32 14.84
C GLY A 135 -27.23 -18.46 15.46
N HIS A 136 -27.55 -19.48 14.66
CA HIS A 136 -28.21 -20.69 15.15
C HIS A 136 -27.35 -21.49 16.16
N ALA A 137 -26.04 -21.61 15.92
CA ALA A 137 -25.14 -22.31 16.82
C ALA A 137 -25.00 -21.60 18.17
N VAL A 138 -24.99 -20.26 18.16
CA VAL A 138 -24.96 -19.44 19.38
C VAL A 138 -26.28 -19.56 20.15
N SER A 139 -27.44 -19.51 19.47
CA SER A 139 -28.74 -19.63 20.13
C SER A 139 -28.92 -20.98 20.85
N LEU A 140 -28.31 -22.05 20.32
CA LEU A 140 -28.37 -23.39 20.91
C LEU A 140 -27.45 -23.59 22.12
N LYS A 141 -26.44 -22.73 22.34
CA LYS A 141 -25.43 -22.91 23.40
C LYS A 141 -25.49 -21.91 24.54
N LEU A 142 -26.40 -20.93 24.51
CA LEU A 142 -26.52 -19.95 25.58
C LEU A 142 -27.25 -20.55 26.79
N PRO A 143 -26.61 -20.64 27.97
CA PRO A 143 -27.28 -21.10 29.19
C PRO A 143 -28.42 -20.13 29.56
N PRO A 144 -29.56 -20.64 30.07
CA PRO A 144 -30.77 -19.85 30.32
C PRO A 144 -30.55 -18.71 31.32
N GLU A 145 -29.59 -18.86 32.23
CA GLU A 145 -29.20 -17.86 33.24
C GLU A 145 -28.74 -16.53 32.61
N THR A 146 -28.05 -16.58 31.47
CA THR A 146 -27.50 -15.38 30.80
C THR A 146 -28.54 -14.67 29.95
N ILE A 147 -29.58 -15.38 29.49
CA ILE A 147 -30.67 -14.83 28.68
C ILE A 147 -31.53 -13.86 29.51
N ALA A 148 -31.72 -14.15 30.80
CA ALA A 148 -32.52 -13.34 31.70
C ALA A 148 -31.93 -11.94 31.98
N GLN A 149 -30.62 -11.75 31.79
CA GLN A 149 -29.92 -10.51 32.12
C GLN A 149 -29.94 -9.49 30.96
N ILE A 150 -30.37 -9.92 29.77
CA ILE A 150 -30.31 -9.11 28.55
C ILE A 150 -31.73 -8.56 28.28
N PRO A 151 -31.92 -7.23 28.23
CA PRO A 151 -33.25 -6.62 28.12
C PRO A 151 -33.85 -6.66 26.70
N PHE A 152 -33.26 -7.41 25.76
CA PHE A 152 -33.69 -7.46 24.36
C PHE A 152 -33.83 -8.89 23.85
N GLU A 153 -34.79 -9.10 22.95
CA GLU A 153 -35.04 -10.39 22.30
C GLU A 153 -33.89 -10.71 21.32
N LEU A 154 -33.12 -11.76 21.61
CA LEU A 154 -31.98 -12.18 20.78
C LEU A 154 -32.41 -12.72 19.41
N ASP A 155 -33.60 -13.34 19.33
CA ASP A 155 -34.12 -13.98 18.11
C ASP A 155 -34.25 -13.00 16.92
N PRO A 156 -34.90 -11.83 17.06
CA PRO A 156 -34.96 -10.84 15.97
C PRO A 156 -33.58 -10.29 15.61
N VAL A 157 -32.67 -10.08 16.56
CA VAL A 157 -31.32 -9.57 16.28
C VAL A 157 -30.54 -10.57 15.42
N LEU A 158 -30.59 -11.86 15.77
CA LEU A 158 -29.97 -12.94 15.00
C LEU A 158 -30.58 -13.07 13.60
N ARG A 159 -31.90 -12.89 13.46
CA ARG A 159 -32.58 -12.83 12.15
C ARG A 159 -32.20 -11.62 11.32
N VAL A 160 -31.71 -10.53 11.90
CA VAL A 160 -31.25 -9.36 11.14
C VAL A 160 -29.76 -9.48 10.81
N ILE A 161 -28.96 -10.15 11.63
CA ILE A 161 -27.50 -10.18 11.47
C ILE A 161 -27.06 -10.87 10.17
N TRP A 162 -27.76 -11.91 9.72
CA TRP A 162 -27.41 -12.61 8.47
C TRP A 162 -27.70 -11.76 7.21
N LEU A 163 -28.60 -10.77 7.31
CA LEU A 163 -28.88 -9.81 6.23
C LEU A 163 -27.70 -8.89 5.95
N ILE A 164 -26.76 -8.73 6.89
CA ILE A 164 -25.51 -7.98 6.65
C ILE A 164 -24.72 -8.61 5.50
N GLY A 165 -24.75 -9.95 5.36
CA GLY A 165 -24.15 -10.66 4.24
C GLY A 165 -24.87 -10.46 2.90
N LEU A 166 -26.16 -10.08 2.93
CA LEU A 166 -26.95 -9.82 1.73
C LEU A 166 -26.51 -8.54 1.00
N ILE A 167 -26.04 -7.53 1.74
CA ILE A 167 -25.58 -6.25 1.19
C ILE A 167 -24.45 -6.44 0.15
N PRO A 168 -23.32 -7.12 0.46
CA PRO A 168 -22.28 -7.40 -0.53
C PRO A 168 -22.76 -8.33 -1.65
N ALA A 169 -23.71 -9.23 -1.39
CA ALA A 169 -24.28 -10.09 -2.43
C ALA A 169 -25.04 -9.26 -3.49
N LEU A 170 -25.91 -8.34 -3.05
CA LEU A 170 -26.66 -7.43 -3.92
C LEU A 170 -25.74 -6.43 -4.64
N SER A 171 -24.71 -5.93 -3.95
CA SER A 171 -23.69 -5.06 -4.57
C SER A 171 -22.92 -5.79 -5.68
N GLY A 172 -22.55 -7.05 -5.45
CA GLY A 172 -21.92 -7.90 -6.46
C GLY A 172 -22.81 -8.17 -7.66
N PHE A 173 -24.09 -8.46 -7.40
CA PHE A 173 -25.10 -8.66 -8.45
C PHE A 173 -25.27 -7.41 -9.34
N GLY A 174 -25.33 -6.22 -8.74
CA GLY A 174 -25.37 -4.96 -9.49
C GLY A 174 -24.16 -4.76 -10.41
N ARG A 175 -22.96 -5.17 -9.98
CA ARG A 175 -21.75 -5.13 -10.81
C ARG A 175 -21.79 -6.11 -11.98
N ILE A 176 -22.38 -7.29 -11.78
CA ILE A 176 -22.57 -8.28 -12.86
C ILE A 176 -23.52 -7.71 -13.91
N ILE A 177 -24.67 -7.17 -13.50
CA ILE A 177 -25.63 -6.53 -14.42
C ILE A 177 -24.96 -5.37 -15.17
N ALA A 178 -24.21 -4.52 -14.47
CA ALA A 178 -23.48 -3.42 -15.11
C ALA A 178 -22.44 -3.91 -16.13
N GLY A 179 -21.79 -5.07 -15.87
CA GLY A 179 -20.87 -5.68 -16.82
C GLY A 179 -21.59 -6.24 -18.07
N LEU A 180 -22.78 -6.80 -17.89
CA LEU A 180 -23.60 -7.37 -18.97
C LEU A 180 -24.27 -6.29 -19.85
N THR A 181 -24.61 -5.13 -19.29
CA THR A 181 -25.32 -4.06 -20.02
C THR A 181 -24.42 -3.23 -20.93
N ILE A 182 -23.11 -3.22 -20.72
CA ILE A 182 -22.19 -2.64 -21.70
C ILE A 182 -22.39 -3.50 -22.96
N LYS A 183 -22.71 -2.92 -24.13
CA LYS A 183 -22.71 -3.66 -25.42
C LYS A 183 -21.29 -3.82 -25.91
N SER A 184 -20.89 -5.02 -26.35
CA SER A 184 -19.55 -5.15 -26.93
C SER A 184 -19.64 -4.33 -28.20
N GLN A 185 -18.98 -3.18 -28.23
CA GLN A 185 -18.74 -2.58 -29.53
C GLN A 185 -17.89 -3.62 -30.22
N PRO A 186 -18.38 -4.26 -31.30
CA PRO A 186 -17.54 -5.14 -32.09
C PRO A 186 -16.32 -4.28 -32.38
N ALA A 187 -15.15 -4.78 -31.96
CA ALA A 187 -13.89 -4.07 -32.08
C ALA A 187 -13.94 -3.44 -33.46
N ARG A 188 -14.08 -2.10 -33.49
CA ARG A 188 -14.10 -1.33 -34.74
C ARG A 188 -12.91 -1.90 -35.44
N GLN A 189 -13.15 -2.71 -36.48
CA GLN A 189 -12.08 -3.38 -37.21
C GLN A 189 -11.13 -2.22 -37.42
N ILE A 190 -9.96 -2.31 -36.78
CA ILE A 190 -8.84 -1.47 -37.17
C ILE A 190 -8.74 -1.93 -38.59
N GLU A 191 -9.36 -1.11 -39.45
CA GLU A 191 -9.43 -1.16 -40.88
C GLU A 191 -8.02 -1.55 -41.22
N SER A 192 -7.86 -2.86 -41.43
CA SER A 192 -6.58 -3.52 -41.39
C SER A 192 -5.91 -2.89 -42.55
N ALA A 193 -5.05 -1.91 -42.23
CA ALA A 193 -4.61 -0.83 -43.09
C ALA A 193 -4.67 -1.41 -44.48
N GLU A 194 -5.73 -1.03 -45.22
CA GLU A 194 -6.07 -1.61 -46.51
C GLU A 194 -4.75 -1.97 -47.12
N GLN A 195 -4.48 -3.28 -47.23
CA GLN A 195 -3.22 -3.80 -47.69
C GLN A 195 -2.97 -3.03 -48.96
N GLN A 196 -2.22 -1.94 -48.88
CA GLN A 196 -1.73 -1.24 -50.03
C GLN A 196 -0.85 -2.33 -50.57
N PRO A 197 -1.27 -3.02 -51.66
CA PRO A 197 -0.43 -4.05 -52.23
C PRO A 197 0.88 -3.32 -52.44
N LEU A 198 1.94 -3.82 -51.82
CA LEU A 198 3.27 -3.25 -51.91
C LEU A 198 3.50 -3.07 -53.41
N ARG A 199 3.34 -1.84 -53.90
CA ARG A 199 3.50 -1.52 -55.30
C ARG A 199 5.00 -1.48 -55.44
N ILE A 200 5.57 -2.66 -55.69
CA ILE A 200 6.93 -2.81 -56.13
C ILE A 200 6.93 -2.13 -57.49
N ASP A 201 7.25 -0.85 -57.54
CA ASP A 201 7.62 -0.19 -58.79
C ASP A 201 8.93 -0.85 -59.25
N PRO A 202 8.96 -1.59 -60.37
CA PRO A 202 10.20 -2.08 -60.95
C PRO A 202 10.81 -0.90 -61.71
N GLY A 203 11.39 0.04 -60.97
CA GLY A 203 11.78 1.32 -61.57
C GLY A 203 12.73 2.09 -60.69
N VAL A 204 13.96 1.60 -60.58
CA VAL A 204 15.23 2.34 -60.63
C VAL A 204 16.31 1.42 -60.06
N ARG A 205 17.09 0.83 -60.97
CA ARG A 205 18.45 0.37 -60.66
C ARG A 205 19.24 1.62 -60.26
N ALA A 206 19.40 1.84 -58.97
CA ALA A 206 20.55 2.56 -58.47
C ALA A 206 21.41 1.50 -57.79
N ASP A 207 22.52 1.15 -58.43
CA ASP A 207 23.52 0.25 -57.89
C ASP A 207 23.99 0.79 -56.54
N PRO A 208 23.79 0.09 -55.40
CA PRO A 208 24.61 0.35 -54.25
C PRO A 208 25.98 -0.26 -54.53
N VAL A 209 26.97 0.61 -54.73
CA VAL A 209 28.38 0.26 -54.61
C VAL A 209 28.56 -0.36 -53.23
N TYR A 210 28.64 -1.70 -53.18
CA TYR A 210 29.08 -2.42 -51.99
C TYR A 210 30.57 -2.14 -51.83
N GLU A 211 30.93 -1.15 -51.02
CA GLU A 211 32.26 -1.11 -50.43
C GLU A 211 32.37 -2.27 -49.44
N ALA A 212 33.27 -3.19 -49.77
CA ALA A 212 33.63 -4.33 -48.95
C ALA A 212 34.48 -3.87 -47.75
N GLU A 213 33.88 -3.17 -46.79
CA GLU A 213 34.49 -2.95 -45.48
C GLU A 213 34.15 -4.13 -44.54
N THR A 214 35.04 -5.11 -44.59
CA THR A 214 35.66 -5.73 -43.39
C THR A 214 34.75 -5.99 -42.19
N THR A 215 33.92 -7.03 -42.29
CA THR A 215 33.46 -7.77 -41.10
C THR A 215 34.65 -8.49 -40.43
N VAL A 216 35.35 -7.79 -39.56
CA VAL A 216 36.27 -8.41 -38.59
C VAL A 216 35.41 -9.02 -37.49
N VAL A 217 35.21 -10.33 -37.57
CA VAL A 217 34.64 -11.13 -36.48
C VAL A 217 35.65 -11.11 -35.33
N SER A 218 35.44 -10.23 -34.35
CA SER A 218 36.22 -10.24 -33.12
C SER A 218 35.87 -11.48 -32.31
N ALA A 219 36.85 -12.36 -32.11
CA ALA A 219 36.72 -13.57 -31.32
C ALA A 219 36.32 -13.20 -29.88
N ARG A 220 35.22 -13.78 -29.42
CA ARG A 220 34.68 -13.56 -28.07
C ARG A 220 35.51 -14.38 -27.08
N GLU A 221 36.39 -13.70 -26.35
CA GLU A 221 37.19 -14.30 -25.29
C GLU A 221 36.29 -14.68 -24.10
N ALA A 222 36.42 -15.90 -23.60
CA ALA A 222 35.61 -16.43 -22.51
C ALA A 222 36.06 -15.83 -21.17
N PRO A 223 35.15 -15.45 -20.26
CA PRO A 223 35.52 -14.91 -18.95
C PRO A 223 36.20 -15.99 -18.09
N PRO A 224 37.22 -15.63 -17.28
CA PRO A 224 37.88 -16.57 -16.39
C PRO A 224 36.92 -17.09 -15.33
N SER A 225 36.91 -18.42 -15.16
CA SER A 225 36.11 -19.13 -14.16
C SER A 225 36.59 -18.80 -12.75
N ILE A 226 35.68 -18.28 -11.92
CA ILE A 226 35.89 -18.04 -10.48
C ILE A 226 35.70 -19.37 -9.74
N THR A 227 36.73 -20.21 -9.75
CA THR A 227 36.88 -21.33 -8.79
C THR A 227 38.36 -21.57 -8.55
N ASP A 228 39.01 -20.64 -7.85
CA ASP A 228 40.23 -20.91 -7.08
C ASP A 228 40.42 -19.80 -6.05
N ARG A 229 39.80 -19.99 -4.88
CA ARG A 229 40.29 -19.47 -3.60
C ARG A 229 39.63 -20.13 -2.41
#